data_AF-A0A974WLI7-F1
#
_entry.id   AF-A0A974WLI7-F1
#
_cell.length_a   1.000
_cell.length_b   1.000
_cell.length_c   1.000
_cell.angle_alpha   90.00
_cell.angle_beta   90.00
_cell.angle_gamma   90.00
#
_symmetry.space_group_name_H-M   'P 1'
#
loop_
_entity.id
_entity.type
_entity.pdbx_description
1 polymer ?
#
loop_
_entity_poly.entity_id
_entity_poly.type
_entity_poly.pdbx_seq_one_letter_code
_entity_poly.pdbx_strand_id
1 'polypeptide(L)' 'MRYRMPFGKFKNTRLVELPVEYLIWFKRKGFPAGKLGRYLQIVLSQKGG' A
#
# COMPACT_ATOMS: atom_id res chain seq x y z
N MET A 1 6.13 -0.39 -11.67
CA MET A 1 4.96 -1.09 -11.07
C MET A 1 3.65 -0.44 -11.54
N ARG A 2 2.82 -1.15 -12.30
CA ARG A 2 1.48 -0.69 -12.77
C ARG A 2 0.34 -1.05 -11.81
N TYR A 3 0.65 -1.60 -10.64
CA TYR A 3 -0.35 -2.01 -9.67
C TYR A 3 -1.09 -0.81 -9.08
N ARG A 4 -2.42 -0.91 -9.11
CA ARG A 4 -3.36 0.05 -8.54
C ARG A 4 -4.09 -0.58 -7.37
N MET A 5 -4.48 0.24 -6.41
CA MET A 5 -5.27 -0.20 -5.28
C MET A 5 -6.63 -0.70 -5.78
N PRO A 6 -7.02 -1.95 -5.47
CA PRO A 6 -8.24 -2.54 -6.03
C PRO A 6 -9.52 -2.10 -5.29
N PHE A 7 -9.41 -1.55 -4.08
CA PHE A 7 -10.56 -1.21 -3.22
C PHE A 7 -10.27 -0.03 -2.28
N GLY A 8 -11.31 0.37 -1.53
CA GLY A 8 -11.22 1.40 -0.50
C GLY A 8 -11.17 2.83 -1.05
N LYS A 9 -10.82 3.77 -0.18
CA LYS A 9 -10.78 5.22 -0.48
C LYS A 9 -9.86 5.57 -1.67
N PHE A 10 -8.79 4.82 -1.87
CA PHE A 10 -7.79 5.06 -2.91
C PHE A 10 -7.91 4.11 -4.10
N LYS A 11 -9.10 3.51 -4.34
CA LYS A 11 -9.33 2.62 -5.48
C LYS A 11 -8.83 3.26 -6.79
N ASN A 12 -8.19 2.46 -7.65
CA ASN A 12 -7.55 2.88 -8.91
C ASN A 12 -6.33 3.80 -8.78
N THR A 13 -5.92 4.19 -7.57
CA THR A 13 -4.67 4.94 -7.34
C THR A 13 -3.48 4.00 -7.42
N ARG A 14 -2.34 4.45 -7.97
CA ARG A 14 -1.12 3.60 -8.01
C ARG A 14 -0.62 3.38 -6.58
N LEU A 15 -0.12 2.19 -6.28
CA LEU A 15 0.34 1.89 -4.92
C LEU A 15 1.41 2.88 -4.43
N VAL A 16 2.31 3.32 -5.32
CA VAL A 16 3.36 4.30 -5.02
C VAL A 16 2.85 5.72 -4.71
N GLU A 17 1.64 6.05 -5.16
CA GLU A 17 1.00 7.35 -4.91
C GLU A 17 0.19 7.34 -3.61
N LEU A 18 0.03 6.19 -2.96
CA LEU A 18 -0.69 6.10 -1.70
C LEU A 18 0.00 6.94 -0.61
N PRO A 19 -0.76 7.69 0.21
CA PRO A 19 -0.22 8.41 1.36
C PRO A 19 0.50 7.49 2.34
N VAL A 20 1.55 7.99 2.99
CA VAL A 20 2.34 7.22 3.97
C VAL A 20 1.47 6.81 5.16
N GLU A 21 0.59 7.68 5.62
CA GLU A 21 -0.34 7.45 6.72
C GLU A 21 -1.26 6.25 6.42
N TYR A 22 -1.67 6.10 5.16
CA TYR A 22 -2.52 5.00 4.73
C TYR A 22 -1.75 3.66 4.76
N LEU A 23 -0.48 3.68 4.39
CA LEU A 23 0.40 2.52 4.47
C LEU A 23 0.73 2.16 5.92
N ILE A 24 0.93 3.16 6.80
CA ILE A 24 1.13 2.97 8.24
C ILE A 24 -0.12 2.36 8.88
N TRP A 25 -1.32 2.79 8.49
CA TRP A 25 -2.56 2.18 8.97
C TRP A 25 -2.62 0.68 8.66
N PHE A 26 -2.22 0.27 7.44
CA PHE A 26 -2.08 -1.15 7.10
C PHE A 26 -0.96 -1.84 7.89
N LYS A 27 0.18 -1.18 8.14
CA LYS A 27 1.24 -1.75 8.99
C LYS A 27 0.74 -2.04 10.40
N ARG A 28 -0.10 -1.18 10.97
CA ARG A 28 -0.69 -1.36 12.31
C ARG A 28 -1.79 -2.42 12.35
N LYS A 29 -2.63 -2.47 11.31
CA LYS A 29 -3.78 -3.40 11.25
C LYS A 29 -3.40 -4.79 10.71
N GLY A 30 -2.30 -4.88 9.97
CA GLY A 30 -1.90 -6.05 9.19
C GLY A 30 -2.14 -5.81 7.70
N PHE A 31 -1.13 -6.16 6.88
CA PHE A 31 -1.25 -6.08 5.43
C PHE A 31 -2.16 -7.20 4.89
N PRO A 32 -2.88 -6.96 3.77
CA PRO A 32 -3.67 -8.01 3.11
C PRO A 32 -2.79 -9.20 2.69
N ALA A 33 -3.33 -10.41 2.74
CA ALA A 33 -2.62 -11.58 2.26
C ALA A 33 -2.29 -11.49 0.75
N GLY A 34 -1.25 -12.23 0.33
CA GLY A 34 -0.85 -12.36 -1.07
C GLY A 34 -0.07 -11.17 -1.64
N LYS A 35 -0.13 -11.01 -2.96
CA LYS A 35 0.72 -10.05 -3.70
C LYS A 35 0.48 -8.60 -3.28
N LEU A 36 -0.77 -8.23 -2.99
CA LEU A 36 -1.12 -6.85 -2.62
C LEU A 36 -0.40 -6.43 -1.33
N GLY A 37 -0.45 -7.23 -0.26
CA GLY A 37 0.22 -6.89 0.99
C GLY A 37 1.74 -6.84 0.85
N ARG A 38 2.33 -7.74 0.06
CA ARG A 38 3.78 -7.67 -0.25
C ARG A 38 4.13 -6.36 -0.94
N TYR A 39 3.32 -5.92 -1.90
CA TYR A 39 3.56 -4.66 -2.60
C TYR A 39 3.37 -3.44 -1.70
N LEU A 40 2.35 -3.44 -0.83
CA LEU A 40 2.16 -2.36 0.14
C LEU A 40 3.33 -2.25 1.12
N GLN A 41 3.88 -3.39 1.59
CA GLN A 41 5.09 -3.43 2.42
C GLN A 41 6.30 -2.84 1.70
N ILE A 42 6.53 -3.23 0.44
CA ILE A 42 7.62 -2.68 -0.37
C ILE A 42 7.46 -1.18 -0.53
N VAL A 43 6.26 -0.70 -0.90
CA VAL A 43 6.01 0.74 -1.06
C VAL A 43 6.25 1.50 0.24
N LEU A 44 5.78 0.98 1.38
CA LEU A 44 6.02 1.63 2.68
C LEU A 44 7.50 1.69 3.01
N SER A 45 8.25 0.61 2.76
CA SER A 45 9.70 0.59 2.97
C SER A 45 10.44 1.62 2.13
N GLN A 46 10.01 1.83 0.88
CA GLN A 46 10.61 2.84 -0.01
C GLN A 46 10.28 4.28 0.38
N LYS A 47 9.23 4.52 1.18
CA LYS A 47 8.79 5.86 1.60
C LYS A 47 9.26 6.29 2.99
N GLY A 48 9.69 5.33 3.81
CA GLY A 48 10.13 5.56 5.19
C GLY A 48 11.64 5.42 5.41
N GLY A 49 12.42 5.49 4.33
CA GLY A 49 13.87 5.66 4.36
C GLY A 49 14.24 7.11 4.08
#